data_AF-A0A725BA72-F1
#
_entry.id   AF-A0A725BA72-F1
#
_cell.length_a   1.000
_cell.length_b   1.000
_cell.length_c   1.000
_cell.angle_alpha   90.00
_cell.angle_beta   90.00
_cell.angle_gamma   90.00
#
_symmetry.space_group_name_H-M   'P 1'
#
loop_
_entity.id
_entity.type
_entity.pdbx_description
1 polymer ?
#
loop_
_entity_poly.entity_id
_entity_poly.type
_entity_poly.pdbx_seq_one_letter_code
_entity_poly.pdbx_strand_id
1 'polypeptide(L)'
;MHFTTGNKVHQEIMMSLNQSDTEEDVLELLWQLTNHALSSGEAFDLGEYYALPKNVFSNYEFSAVYVTAPFYFDESFGVYEGNREIEEPKQVLPVWFVPIFSSEEKYIEKFGVEKFNNLLFNTKEELLDLNRKPLI
;
A
#
# COMPACT_ATOMS: atom_id res chain seq x y z
N MET A 1 -15.78 -0.17 -3.61
CA MET A 1 -15.06 -1.06 -4.56
C MET A 1 -15.43 -2.49 -4.24
N HIS A 2 -15.02 -3.47 -5.05
CA HIS A 2 -15.18 -4.89 -4.75
C HIS A 2 -13.81 -5.57 -4.77
N PHE A 3 -13.56 -6.46 -3.81
CA PHE A 3 -12.44 -7.39 -3.92
C PHE A 3 -12.59 -8.29 -5.14
N THR A 4 -11.51 -8.96 -5.56
CA THR A 4 -11.58 -10.01 -6.60
C THR A 4 -12.61 -11.10 -6.28
N THR A 5 -12.90 -11.33 -4.99
CA THR A 5 -13.96 -12.25 -4.51
C THR A 5 -15.39 -11.77 -4.77
N GLY A 6 -15.59 -10.53 -5.22
CA GLY A 6 -16.89 -9.89 -5.47
C GLY A 6 -17.52 -9.21 -4.25
N ASN A 7 -16.89 -9.29 -3.07
CA ASN A 7 -17.39 -8.67 -1.85
C ASN A 7 -17.19 -7.15 -1.89
N LYS A 8 -18.24 -6.38 -1.57
CA LYS A 8 -18.16 -4.92 -1.46
C LYS A 8 -17.29 -4.52 -0.27
N VAL A 9 -16.38 -3.59 -0.50
CA VAL A 9 -15.47 -3.05 0.51
C VAL A 9 -15.31 -1.54 0.39
N HIS A 10 -15.03 -0.91 1.53
CA HIS A 10 -14.59 0.48 1.64
C HIS A 10 -13.15 0.46 2.16
N GLN A 11 -12.26 1.14 1.45
CA GLN A 11 -10.84 1.19 1.78
C GLN A 11 -10.41 2.64 1.91
N GLU A 12 -9.54 2.89 2.87
CA GLU A 12 -8.79 4.14 2.97
C GLU A 12 -7.37 3.86 2.46
N ILE A 13 -6.93 4.60 1.45
CA ILE A 13 -5.62 4.40 0.82
C ILE A 13 -4.63 5.32 1.53
N MET A 14 -3.51 4.77 1.98
CA MET A 14 -2.52 5.55 2.71
C MET A 14 -1.09 5.19 2.32
N MET A 15 -0.20 6.15 2.55
CA MET A 15 1.25 6.03 2.43
C MET A 15 1.90 6.81 3.57
N SER A 16 3.06 6.37 4.04
CA SER A 16 3.78 7.02 5.14
C SER A 16 5.26 6.97 4.87
N LEU A 17 5.92 8.13 4.88
CA LEU A 17 7.31 8.30 4.49
C LEU A 17 7.96 9.37 5.37
N ASN A 18 9.29 9.29 5.56
CA ASN A 18 10.08 10.24 6.34
C ASN A 18 10.59 11.43 5.51
N GLN A 19 10.59 11.30 4.17
CA GLN A 19 11.11 12.30 3.24
C GLN A 19 10.07 13.38 2.93
N SER A 20 10.21 14.56 3.55
CA SER A 20 9.28 15.68 3.35
C SER A 20 9.33 16.30 1.96
N ASP A 21 10.39 16.08 1.19
CA ASP A 21 10.56 16.56 -0.19
C ASP A 21 9.81 15.72 -1.24
N THR A 22 9.09 14.69 -0.80
CA THR A 22 8.35 13.77 -1.68
C THR A 22 6.84 13.98 -1.69
N GLU A 23 6.37 15.10 -1.13
CA GLU A 23 4.93 15.41 -1.03
C GLU A 23 4.21 15.36 -2.39
N GLU A 24 4.79 15.95 -3.44
CA GLU A 24 4.20 15.94 -4.79
C GLU A 24 4.11 14.52 -5.37
N ASP A 25 5.16 13.69 -5.18
CA ASP A 25 5.19 12.30 -5.63
C ASP A 25 4.12 11.46 -4.92
N VAL A 26 3.96 11.66 -3.61
CA VAL A 26 2.93 10.97 -2.80
C VAL A 26 1.54 11.36 -3.26
N LEU A 27 1.28 12.66 -3.44
CA LEU A 27 -0.03 13.15 -3.89
C LEU A 27 -0.40 12.61 -5.27
N GLU A 28 0.54 12.66 -6.21
CA GLU A 28 0.35 12.13 -7.57
C GLU A 28 0.08 10.62 -7.55
N LEU A 29 0.85 9.86 -6.78
CA LEU A 29 0.67 8.42 -6.68
C LEU A 29 -0.68 8.03 -6.05
N LEU A 30 -1.04 8.63 -4.91
CA LEU A 30 -2.32 8.36 -4.25
C LEU A 30 -3.50 8.77 -5.14
N TRP A 31 -3.38 9.87 -5.87
CA TRP A 31 -4.38 10.30 -6.85
C TRP A 31 -4.54 9.27 -7.98
N GLN A 32 -3.44 8.78 -8.55
CA GLN A 32 -3.49 7.76 -9.61
C GLN A 32 -4.06 6.43 -9.12
N LEU A 33 -3.66 5.96 -7.94
CA LEU A 33 -4.19 4.74 -7.32
C LEU A 33 -5.70 4.88 -7.06
N THR A 34 -6.12 6.01 -6.50
CA THR A 34 -7.55 6.29 -6.24
C THR A 34 -8.34 6.29 -7.54
N ASN A 35 -7.86 6.96 -8.59
CA ASN A 35 -8.54 6.95 -9.90
C ASN A 35 -8.57 5.56 -10.55
N HIS A 36 -7.50 4.77 -10.40
CA HIS A 36 -7.48 3.39 -10.84
C HIS A 36 -8.63 2.61 -10.19
N ALA A 37 -8.72 2.63 -8.85
CA ALA A 37 -9.75 1.91 -8.11
C ALA A 37 -11.18 2.41 -8.38
N LEU A 38 -11.36 3.72 -8.56
CA LEU A 38 -12.66 4.31 -8.91
C LEU A 38 -13.11 3.95 -10.32
N SER A 39 -12.18 3.91 -11.28
CA SER A 39 -12.49 3.62 -12.68
C SER A 39 -12.67 2.12 -12.95
N SER A 40 -11.89 1.26 -12.29
CA SER A 40 -12.04 -0.20 -12.38
C SER A 40 -13.20 -0.72 -11.53
N GLY A 41 -13.51 -0.04 -10.43
CA GLY A 41 -14.42 -0.55 -9.40
C GLY A 41 -13.80 -1.65 -8.53
N GLU A 42 -12.53 -1.98 -8.76
CA GLU A 42 -11.76 -3.01 -8.06
C GLU A 42 -11.12 -2.43 -6.80
N ALA A 43 -11.10 -3.23 -5.74
CA ALA A 43 -10.42 -2.91 -4.49
C ALA A 43 -8.98 -3.38 -4.56
N PHE A 44 -8.13 -2.82 -3.71
CA PHE A 44 -6.74 -3.26 -3.58
C PHE A 44 -6.67 -4.50 -2.68
N ASP A 45 -6.20 -5.63 -3.21
CA ASP A 45 -6.00 -6.85 -2.44
C ASP A 45 -4.61 -6.85 -1.79
N LEU A 46 -4.53 -7.29 -0.52
CA LEU A 46 -3.24 -7.38 0.18
C LEU A 46 -2.32 -8.39 -0.54
N GLY A 47 -1.05 -8.02 -0.73
CA GLY A 47 -0.09 -8.84 -1.47
C GLY A 47 0.04 -8.50 -2.95
N GLU A 48 -0.82 -7.65 -3.48
CA GLU A 48 -0.65 -7.10 -4.83
C GLU A 48 0.45 -6.04 -4.88
N TYR A 49 0.95 -5.78 -6.08
CA TYR A 49 1.81 -4.64 -6.35
C TYR A 49 1.51 -4.03 -7.72
N TYR A 50 1.72 -2.73 -7.80
CA TYR A 50 1.41 -1.90 -8.96
C TYR A 50 2.68 -1.18 -9.41
N ALA A 51 2.96 -1.20 -10.71
CA ALA A 51 4.14 -0.53 -11.26
C ALA A 51 4.11 0.98 -10.94
N LEU A 52 5.26 1.54 -10.57
CA LEU A 52 5.36 2.97 -10.29
C LEU A 52 5.24 3.79 -11.59
N PRO A 53 4.50 4.91 -11.58
CA PRO A 53 4.53 5.86 -12.67
C PRO A 53 5.95 6.41 -12.86
N LYS A 54 6.40 6.56 -14.11
CA LYS A 54 7.80 6.92 -14.43
C LYS A 54 8.36 8.17 -13.74
N ASN A 55 7.50 9.11 -13.36
CA ASN A 55 7.91 10.37 -12.76
C ASN A 55 7.81 10.37 -11.23
N VAL A 56 7.09 9.42 -10.64
CA VAL A 56 6.89 9.32 -9.20
C VAL A 56 8.10 8.65 -8.57
N PHE A 57 8.66 9.25 -7.51
CA PHE A 57 9.85 8.78 -6.81
C PHE A 57 11.05 8.57 -7.75
N SER A 58 11.15 9.39 -8.80
CA SER A 58 12.16 9.25 -9.86
C SER A 58 13.61 9.42 -9.39
N ASN A 59 13.83 10.00 -8.22
CA ASN A 59 15.13 10.10 -7.57
C ASN A 59 15.54 8.82 -6.80
N TYR A 60 14.64 7.83 -6.72
CA TYR A 60 14.83 6.57 -6.02
C TYR A 60 14.78 5.39 -6.99
N GLU A 61 15.26 4.22 -6.55
CA GLU A 61 15.36 3.02 -7.41
C GLU A 61 14.14 2.07 -7.26
N PHE A 62 13.03 2.57 -6.72
CA PHE A 62 11.79 1.79 -6.59
C PHE A 62 11.15 1.55 -7.97
N SER A 63 10.55 0.37 -8.14
CA SER A 63 9.92 -0.05 -9.40
C SER A 63 8.42 -0.25 -9.30
N ALA A 64 7.91 -0.51 -8.08
CA ALA A 64 6.50 -0.73 -7.82
C ALA A 64 6.10 -0.24 -6.42
N VAL A 65 4.80 -0.21 -6.17
CA VAL A 65 4.21 -0.06 -4.82
C VAL A 65 3.46 -1.32 -4.45
N TYR A 66 3.76 -1.84 -3.26
CA TYR A 66 3.19 -3.05 -2.70
C TYR A 66 2.05 -2.72 -1.73
N VAL A 67 0.99 -3.52 -1.78
CA VAL A 67 -0.23 -3.36 -0.98
C VAL A 67 -0.15 -4.22 0.29
N THR A 68 -0.17 -3.59 1.45
CA THR A 68 -0.09 -4.28 2.75
C THR A 68 -0.96 -3.61 3.82
N ALA A 69 -1.12 -4.27 4.97
CA ALA A 69 -1.75 -3.67 6.14
C ALA A 69 -0.80 -2.65 6.80
N PRO A 70 -1.31 -1.57 7.42
CA PRO A 70 -0.48 -0.56 8.09
C PRO A 70 0.06 -1.08 9.44
N PHE A 71 0.98 -2.05 9.41
CA PHE A 71 1.40 -2.80 10.60
C PHE A 71 2.37 -2.08 11.54
N TYR A 72 2.83 -0.87 11.19
CA TYR A 72 3.51 0.03 12.15
C TYR A 72 2.54 0.74 13.10
N PHE A 73 1.24 0.70 12.79
CA PHE A 73 0.19 1.26 13.63
C PHE A 73 -0.39 0.16 14.53
N ASP A 74 -1.03 0.58 15.62
CA ASP A 74 -1.70 -0.36 16.54
C ASP A 74 -2.74 -1.22 15.81
N GLU A 75 -3.00 -2.43 16.30
CA GLU A 75 -4.00 -3.35 15.70
C GLU A 75 -5.39 -2.71 15.57
N SER A 76 -5.72 -1.76 16.45
CA SER A 76 -6.96 -0.98 16.40
C SER A 76 -7.09 -0.12 15.14
N PHE A 77 -5.99 0.14 14.44
CA PHE A 77 -5.94 0.83 13.16
C PHE A 77 -6.27 -0.09 11.97
N GLY A 78 -6.27 -1.41 12.15
CA GLY A 78 -6.47 -2.37 11.05
C GLY A 78 -7.88 -2.36 10.45
N VAL A 79 -8.89 -1.92 11.20
CA VAL A 79 -10.28 -1.82 10.73
C VAL A 79 -10.97 -0.67 11.47
N TYR A 80 -11.59 0.25 10.72
CA TYR A 80 -12.51 1.21 11.29
C TYR A 80 -13.95 0.66 11.22
N GLU A 81 -14.63 0.60 12.36
CA GLU A 81 -16.05 0.26 12.42
C GLU A 81 -16.90 1.55 12.39
N GLY A 82 -17.69 1.71 11.32
CA GLY A 82 -18.49 2.92 11.14
C GLY A 82 -19.75 2.94 12.00
N ASN A 83 -20.17 4.15 12.35
CA ASN A 83 -21.38 4.41 13.12
C ASN A 83 -22.62 4.38 12.22
N ARG A 84 -23.51 3.42 12.48
CA ARG A 84 -24.76 3.24 11.74
C ARG A 84 -25.78 4.37 11.94
N GLU A 85 -25.66 5.15 13.01
CA GLU A 85 -26.56 6.28 13.29
C GLU A 85 -26.31 7.47 12.35
N ILE A 86 -25.15 7.50 11.68
CA ILE A 86 -24.73 8.59 10.78
C ILE A 86 -24.40 8.09 9.36
N GLU A 87 -25.04 7.00 8.92
CA GLU A 87 -24.91 6.41 7.57
C GLU A 87 -23.47 6.08 7.11
N GLU A 88 -22.55 5.83 8.05
CA GLU A 88 -21.19 5.44 7.71
C GLU A 88 -21.13 4.01 7.16
N PRO A 89 -20.11 3.70 6.33
CA PRO A 89 -19.79 2.33 5.97
C PRO A 89 -19.62 1.45 7.21
N LYS A 90 -20.21 0.24 7.19
CA LYS A 90 -20.10 -0.71 8.31
C LYS A 90 -18.64 -0.95 8.73
N GLN A 91 -17.75 -1.07 7.76
CA GLN A 91 -16.32 -1.25 7.96
C GLN A 91 -15.54 -0.53 6.86
N VAL A 92 -14.43 0.10 7.25
CA VAL A 92 -13.43 0.68 6.36
C VAL A 92 -12.08 0.04 6.68
N LEU A 93 -11.37 -0.42 5.65
CA LEU A 93 -10.07 -1.07 5.76
C LEU A 93 -8.97 -0.11 5.32
N PRO A 94 -8.06 0.29 6.21
CA PRO A 94 -6.86 1.01 5.80
C PRO A 94 -5.93 0.10 5.00
N VAL A 95 -5.49 0.59 3.85
CA VAL A 95 -4.60 -0.10 2.93
C VAL A 95 -3.34 0.73 2.74
N TRP A 96 -2.20 0.14 3.07
CA TRP A 96 -0.93 0.83 3.07
C TRP A 96 -0.11 0.46 1.84
N PHE A 97 0.37 1.49 1.13
CA PHE A 97 1.22 1.35 -0.03
C PHE A 97 2.67 1.59 0.35
N VAL A 98 3.52 0.59 0.06
CA VAL A 98 4.95 0.62 0.36
C VAL A 98 5.74 0.55 -0.95
N PRO A 99 6.60 1.52 -1.26
CA PRO A 99 7.50 1.43 -2.41
C PRO A 99 8.44 0.22 -2.28
N ILE A 100 8.53 -0.58 -3.34
CA ILE A 100 9.36 -1.79 -3.41
C ILE A 100 10.32 -1.76 -4.61
N PHE A 101 11.47 -2.42 -4.44
CA PHE A 101 12.49 -2.56 -5.46
C PHE A 101 12.21 -3.76 -6.37
N SER A 102 12.80 -3.75 -7.57
CA SER A 102 12.65 -4.87 -8.52
C SER A 102 13.23 -6.19 -7.99
N SER A 103 14.19 -6.13 -7.07
CA SER A 103 14.69 -7.31 -6.36
C SER A 103 13.63 -7.91 -5.44
N GLU A 104 12.80 -7.08 -4.80
CA GLU A 104 11.70 -7.49 -3.92
C GLU A 104 10.54 -8.09 -4.73
N GLU A 105 10.19 -7.51 -5.89
CA GLU A 105 9.25 -8.13 -6.84
C GLU A 105 9.69 -9.54 -7.23
N LYS A 106 10.96 -9.71 -7.64
CA LYS A 106 11.53 -11.02 -7.97
C LYS A 106 11.52 -11.99 -6.79
N TYR A 107 11.65 -11.48 -5.57
CA TYR A 107 11.54 -12.29 -4.36
C TYR A 107 10.10 -12.77 -4.17
N ILE A 108 9.10 -11.91 -4.31
CA ILE A 108 7.67 -12.27 -4.24
C ILE A 108 7.34 -13.33 -5.29
N GLU A 109 7.77 -13.15 -6.54
CA GLU A 109 7.54 -14.12 -7.63
C GLU A 109 8.15 -15.49 -7.33
N LYS A 110 9.35 -15.51 -6.75
CA LYS A 110 10.10 -16.75 -6.49
C LYS A 110 9.66 -17.48 -5.22
N PHE A 111 9.27 -16.74 -4.19
CA PHE A 111 9.09 -17.28 -2.83
C PHE A 111 7.67 -17.11 -2.29
N GLY A 112 6.84 -16.30 -2.93
CA GLY A 112 5.46 -16.02 -2.58
C GLY A 112 5.29 -14.85 -1.61
N VAL A 113 4.09 -14.27 -1.66
CA VAL A 113 3.62 -13.13 -0.85
C VAL A 113 3.83 -13.36 0.64
N GLU A 114 3.48 -14.54 1.17
CA GLU A 114 3.63 -14.85 2.60
C GLU A 114 5.07 -14.70 3.12
N LYS A 115 6.06 -15.11 2.32
CA LYS A 115 7.46 -14.96 2.71
C LYS A 115 7.91 -13.51 2.68
N PHE A 116 7.43 -12.73 1.71
CA PHE A 116 7.73 -11.31 1.63
C PHE A 116 7.05 -10.51 2.75
N ASN A 117 5.80 -10.82 3.08
CA ASN A 117 5.09 -10.25 4.23
C ASN A 117 5.88 -10.47 5.52
N ASN A 118 6.38 -11.69 5.75
CA ASN A 118 7.24 -11.94 6.91
C ASN A 118 8.51 -11.08 6.91
N LEU A 119 9.12 -10.79 5.76
CA LEU A 119 10.25 -9.86 5.71
C LEU A 119 9.80 -8.44 6.08
N LEU A 120 8.72 -7.95 5.48
CA LEU A 120 8.14 -6.63 5.77
C LEU A 120 7.82 -6.45 7.25
N PHE A 121 7.12 -7.40 7.88
CA PHE A 121 6.75 -7.33 9.30
C PHE A 121 7.95 -7.32 10.26
N ASN A 122 9.10 -7.86 9.83
CA ASN A 122 10.32 -7.88 10.64
C ASN A 122 11.20 -6.64 10.41
N THR A 123 10.80 -5.71 9.53
CA THR A 123 11.46 -4.41 9.36
C THR A 123 11.06 -3.44 10.46
N LYS A 124 11.94 -2.50 10.80
CA LYS A 124 11.68 -1.48 11.84
C LYS A 124 10.94 -0.27 11.30
N GLU A 125 11.64 0.84 11.07
CA GLU A 125 11.08 2.03 10.40
C GLU A 125 11.67 2.17 8.99
N GLU A 126 12.36 1.12 8.52
CA GLU A 126 13.09 1.12 7.25
C GLU A 126 12.15 1.37 6.07
N LEU A 127 10.88 0.92 6.13
CA LEU A 127 9.92 1.13 5.04
C LEU A 127 9.42 2.59 4.93
N LEU A 128 9.61 3.39 5.97
CA LEU A 128 9.33 4.83 5.93
C LEU A 128 10.48 5.61 5.29
N ASP A 129 11.67 5.02 5.18
CA ASP A 129 12.84 5.67 4.60
C ASP A 129 13.01 5.29 3.13
N LEU A 130 12.74 6.23 2.23
CA LEU A 130 12.98 6.03 0.80
C LEU A 130 14.47 5.83 0.43
N ASN A 131 15.42 6.16 1.31
CA ASN A 131 16.84 5.86 1.13
C ASN A 131 17.24 4.47 1.61
N ARG A 132 16.27 3.66 2.08
CA ARG A 132 16.53 2.28 2.51
C ARG A 132 17.18 1.48 1.38
N LYS A 133 17.93 0.46 1.78
CA LYS A 133 18.35 -0.59 0.84
C LYS A 133 17.20 -1.57 0.61
N PRO A 134 17.24 -2.34 -0.49
CA PRO A 134 16.33 -3.47 -0.65
C PRO A 134 16.41 -4.42 0.55
N LEU A 135 15.28 -5.03 0.91
CA LEU A 135 15.21 -6.00 2.01
C LEU A 135 15.88 -7.34 1.69
N ILE A 136 16.23 -7.58 0.43
CA ILE A 136 16.79 -8.83 -0.11
C ILE A 136 18.02 -8.61 -0.97
#